data_AF-A0AAN8ESG9-F1
#
_entry.id   AF-A0AAN8ESG9-F1
#
_cell.length_a   1.000
_cell.length_b   1.000
_cell.length_c   1.000
_cell.angle_alpha   90.00
_cell.angle_beta   90.00
_cell.angle_gamma   90.00
#
_symmetry.space_group_name_H-M   'P 1'
#
loop_
_entity.id
_entity.type
_entity.pdbx_description
1 polymer ?
#
loop_
_entity_poly.entity_id
_entity_poly.type
_entity_poly.pdbx_seq_one_letter_code
_entity_poly.pdbx_strand_id
1 'polypeptide(L)'
;MGNESEGLKVAAHFLFLHSRLIQVLPQEGLKNENIEFILGMPLNQVLTLIQQNARILTNVELMYSRKDPLGRDICAYLSNDGIRLVFHPVTQLLRLIEVDNLSQIVLKYKDKTFSEPGAEVSMDKVDEFFGSTHPGAYDDKQKICVKSWRGLSFCFPTAESANVEVTPGFGPLRSLKFDSATQPRLTKMSIFKGTAVGKNEEVTMPLSAYCGQNRTILVSCARKNGKITGVDVLFQTQ
;
A
#
# COMPACT_ATOMS: atom_id res chain seq x y z
N MET A 1 43.33 13.34 -2.14
CA MET A 1 42.11 12.59 -2.48
C MET A 1 41.42 12.09 -1.21
N GLY A 2 40.91 12.98 -0.35
CA GLY A 2 40.42 12.60 0.99
C GLY A 2 39.11 13.23 1.47
N ASN A 3 38.52 14.21 0.76
CA ASN A 3 37.37 14.96 1.29
C ASN A 3 36.02 14.67 0.62
N GLU A 4 35.98 13.97 -0.52
CA GLU A 4 34.69 13.65 -1.18
C GLU A 4 33.92 12.54 -0.45
N SER A 5 34.61 11.56 0.15
CA SER A 5 33.96 10.45 0.86
C SER A 5 33.34 10.88 2.20
N GLU A 6 33.91 11.87 2.88
CA GLU A 6 33.34 12.43 4.12
C GLU A 6 32.13 13.32 3.82
N GLY A 7 32.20 14.17 2.79
CA GLY A 7 31.06 14.97 2.34
C GLY A 7 29.87 14.11 1.90
N LEU A 8 30.11 13.02 1.19
CA LEU A 8 29.07 12.07 0.77
C LEU A 8 28.47 11.30 1.96
N LYS A 9 29.28 10.92 2.96
CA LYS A 9 28.79 10.27 4.20
C LYS A 9 27.96 11.22 5.07
N VAL A 10 28.36 12.48 5.20
CA VAL A 10 27.61 13.49 5.98
C VAL A 10 26.31 13.86 5.25
N ALA A 11 26.34 14.02 3.92
CA ALA A 11 25.14 14.24 3.12
C ALA A 11 24.18 13.05 3.17
N ALA A 12 24.69 11.82 3.07
CA ALA A 12 23.88 10.60 3.24
C ALA A 12 23.28 10.53 4.65
N HIS A 13 24.06 10.79 5.71
CA HIS A 13 23.57 10.82 7.09
C HIS A 13 22.48 11.89 7.32
N PHE A 14 22.61 13.07 6.71
CA PHE A 14 21.57 14.11 6.74
C PHE A 14 20.32 13.77 5.94
N LEU A 15 20.46 13.05 4.81
CA LEU A 15 19.33 12.50 4.07
C LEU A 15 18.61 11.41 4.89
N PHE A 16 19.37 10.55 5.57
CA PHE A 16 18.83 9.50 6.44
C PHE A 16 17.99 10.06 7.60
N LEU A 17 18.39 11.19 8.17
CA LEU A 17 17.65 11.91 9.23
C LEU A 17 16.26 12.41 8.81
N HIS A 18 15.98 12.54 7.50
CA HIS A 18 14.68 12.98 6.98
C HIS A 18 13.81 11.84 6.44
N SER A 19 14.39 10.65 6.24
CA SER A 19 13.65 9.47 5.77
C SER A 19 12.65 9.01 6.81
N ARG A 20 11.38 8.92 6.43
CA ARG A 20 10.35 8.44 7.35
C ARG A 20 10.45 6.95 7.52
N LEU A 21 10.61 6.54 8.77
CA LEU A 21 10.40 5.16 9.17
C LEU A 21 8.91 4.89 9.24
N ILE A 22 8.45 3.91 8.47
CA ILE A 22 7.04 3.50 8.41
C ILE A 22 6.94 1.98 8.53
N GLN A 23 6.09 1.52 9.44
CA GLN A 23 5.71 0.13 9.62
C GLN A 23 4.68 -0.27 8.56
N VAL A 24 5.00 -1.32 7.81
CA VAL A 24 4.12 -1.98 6.86
C VAL A 24 3.28 -3.02 7.58
N LEU A 25 1.95 -2.93 7.41
CA LEU A 25 0.98 -3.86 7.97
C LEU A 25 0.17 -4.47 6.81
N PRO A 26 0.49 -5.70 6.36
CA PRO A 26 -0.30 -6.39 5.34
C PRO A 26 -1.78 -6.46 5.76
N GLN A 27 -2.70 -6.32 4.80
CA GLN A 27 -4.15 -6.21 5.03
C GLN A 27 -4.62 -4.97 5.79
N GLU A 28 -3.74 -4.15 6.35
CA GLU A 28 -4.14 -3.06 7.24
C GLU A 28 -3.69 -1.71 6.72
N GLY A 29 -2.39 -1.47 6.50
CA GLY A 29 -1.91 -0.19 6.01
C GLY A 29 -0.48 0.16 6.40
N LEU A 30 -0.24 1.46 6.56
CA LEU A 30 1.04 2.05 6.92
C LEU A 30 0.90 2.84 8.22
N LYS A 31 1.84 2.66 9.16
CA LYS A 31 1.84 3.45 10.40
C LYS A 31 3.22 3.83 10.90
N ASN A 32 3.30 4.95 11.60
CA ASN A 32 4.38 5.28 12.52
C ASN A 32 3.84 6.14 13.67
N GLU A 33 4.71 6.80 14.42
CA GLU A 33 4.33 7.61 15.58
C GLU A 33 3.46 8.83 15.22
N ASN A 34 3.55 9.33 13.99
CA ASN A 34 2.90 10.58 13.56
C ASN A 34 1.75 10.37 12.57
N ILE A 35 1.79 9.26 11.81
CA ILE A 35 0.93 9.04 10.65
C ILE A 35 0.38 7.63 10.70
N GLU A 36 -0.92 7.51 10.46
CA GLU A 36 -1.61 6.24 10.29
C GLU A 36 -2.49 6.30 9.03
N PHE A 37 -2.18 5.45 8.05
CA PHE A 37 -3.00 5.26 6.85
C PHE A 37 -3.50 3.83 6.84
N ILE A 38 -4.75 3.62 7.27
CA ILE A 38 -5.37 2.31 7.37
C ILE A 38 -6.43 2.14 6.29
N LEU A 39 -6.42 0.98 5.63
CA LEU A 39 -7.45 0.56 4.70
C LEU A 39 -8.83 0.67 5.37
N GLY A 40 -9.75 1.35 4.68
CA GLY A 40 -11.10 1.63 5.15
C GLY A 40 -11.24 3.01 5.78
N MET A 41 -10.14 3.73 6.03
CA MET A 41 -10.24 5.13 6.46
C MET A 41 -10.96 5.97 5.40
N PRO A 42 -11.95 6.80 5.81
CA PRO A 42 -12.62 7.75 4.93
C PRO A 42 -11.66 8.80 4.38
N LEU A 43 -11.87 9.22 3.13
CA LEU A 43 -11.10 10.29 2.48
C LEU A 43 -11.01 11.56 3.34
N ASN A 44 -12.12 12.03 3.90
CA ASN A 44 -12.13 13.23 4.73
C ASN A 44 -11.27 13.11 6.00
N GLN A 45 -11.18 11.92 6.59
CA GLN A 45 -10.31 11.69 7.74
C GLN A 45 -8.84 11.66 7.34
N VAL A 46 -8.52 11.02 6.22
CA VAL A 46 -7.15 11.03 5.68
C VAL A 46 -6.71 12.45 5.33
N LEU A 47 -7.57 13.25 4.69
CA LEU A 47 -7.27 14.65 4.38
C LEU A 47 -7.09 15.48 5.65
N THR A 48 -7.93 15.27 6.67
CA THR A 48 -7.77 15.91 7.99
C THR A 48 -6.41 15.54 8.61
N LEU A 49 -6.03 14.26 8.58
CA LEU A 49 -4.74 13.80 9.10
C LEU A 49 -3.57 14.44 8.36
N ILE A 50 -3.65 14.53 7.03
CA ILE A 50 -2.65 15.22 6.20
C ILE A 50 -2.55 16.69 6.60
N GLN A 51 -3.67 17.39 6.75
CA GLN A 51 -3.70 18.80 7.14
C GLN A 51 -3.13 19.04 8.54
N GLN A 52 -3.47 18.19 9.51
CA GLN A 52 -2.93 18.27 10.88
C GLN A 52 -1.42 18.02 10.92
N ASN A 53 -0.90 17.23 9.99
CA ASN A 53 0.52 16.90 9.86
C ASN A 53 1.20 17.61 8.68
N ALA A 54 0.68 18.76 8.23
CA ALA A 54 1.14 19.43 7.01
C ALA A 54 2.62 19.89 7.02
N ARG A 55 3.23 19.99 8.21
CA ARG A 55 4.69 20.24 8.34
C ARG A 55 5.51 19.06 7.84
N ILE A 56 4.98 17.86 8.03
CA ILE A 56 5.62 16.62 7.66
C ILE A 56 5.06 16.22 6.28
N LEU A 57 3.76 15.96 6.16
CA LEU A 57 3.13 15.54 4.91
C LEU A 57 2.96 16.72 3.93
N THR A 58 3.90 16.82 2.98
CA THR A 58 3.99 17.94 2.03
C THR A 58 3.89 17.46 0.58
N ASN A 59 3.64 18.39 -0.35
CA ASN A 59 3.53 18.13 -1.79
C ASN A 59 2.46 17.06 -2.13
N VAL A 60 1.25 17.31 -1.64
CA VAL A 60 0.09 16.42 -1.78
C VAL A 60 -0.76 16.82 -2.97
N GLU A 61 -0.96 15.89 -3.90
CA GLU A 61 -1.83 16.06 -5.06
C GLU A 61 -3.11 15.24 -4.90
N LEU A 62 -4.27 15.87 -5.06
CA LEU A 62 -5.56 15.20 -5.06
C LEU A 62 -6.12 15.11 -6.48
N MET A 63 -6.25 13.89 -6.99
CA MET A 63 -6.73 13.60 -8.34
C MET A 63 -8.09 12.91 -8.28
N TYR A 64 -9.02 13.38 -9.11
CA TYR A 64 -10.34 12.78 -9.29
C TYR A 64 -10.86 13.08 -10.71
N SER A 65 -11.78 12.25 -11.19
CA SER A 65 -12.37 12.41 -12.52
C SER A 65 -13.62 13.27 -12.46
N ARG A 66 -13.60 14.47 -13.06
CA ARG A 66 -14.83 15.27 -13.23
C ARG A 66 -15.81 14.67 -14.23
N LYS A 67 -15.31 13.93 -15.22
CA LYS A 67 -16.12 13.31 -16.28
C LYS A 67 -16.80 12.01 -15.81
N ASP A 68 -16.20 11.35 -14.82
CA ASP A 68 -16.67 10.07 -14.30
C ASP A 68 -16.37 9.98 -12.79
N PRO A 69 -17.04 10.78 -11.95
CA PRO A 69 -16.72 10.94 -10.53
C PRO A 69 -17.06 9.70 -9.69
N LEU A 70 -17.97 8.84 -10.17
CA LEU A 70 -18.39 7.63 -9.46
C LEU A 70 -17.78 6.34 -10.06
N GLY A 71 -17.22 6.39 -11.27
CA GLY A 71 -16.58 5.25 -11.91
C GLY A 71 -15.06 5.21 -11.78
N ARG A 72 -14.40 6.33 -11.46
CA ARG A 72 -12.94 6.39 -11.28
C ARG A 72 -12.55 6.78 -9.87
N ASP A 73 -11.65 5.98 -9.30
CA ASP A 73 -11.06 6.22 -7.99
C ASP A 73 -10.55 7.65 -7.78
N ILE A 74 -10.64 8.07 -6.52
CA ILE A 74 -10.01 9.29 -6.04
C ILE A 74 -8.61 8.91 -5.55
N CYS A 75 -7.61 9.71 -5.85
CA CYS A 75 -6.22 9.43 -5.48
C CYS A 75 -5.60 10.65 -4.78
N ALA A 76 -5.05 10.44 -3.58
CA ALA A 76 -4.16 11.40 -2.94
C ALA A 76 -2.71 10.90 -3.08
N TYR A 77 -1.83 11.70 -3.68
CA TYR A 77 -0.43 11.34 -3.88
C TYR A 77 0.46 12.26 -3.05
N LEU A 78 1.24 11.66 -2.14
CA LEU A 78 2.21 12.33 -1.29
C LEU A 78 3.58 12.12 -1.92
N SER A 79 3.90 12.96 -2.89
CA SER A 79 5.03 12.77 -3.81
C SER A 79 6.40 12.77 -3.13
N ASN A 80 6.57 13.57 -2.07
CA ASN A 80 7.80 13.60 -1.27
C ASN A 80 8.03 12.28 -0.51
N ASP A 81 6.97 11.50 -0.27
CA ASP A 81 7.02 10.22 0.44
C ASP A 81 6.91 9.02 -0.51
N GLY A 82 6.58 9.26 -1.78
CA GLY A 82 6.26 8.19 -2.73
C GLY A 82 5.01 7.40 -2.39
N ILE A 83 4.09 7.97 -1.58
CA ILE A 83 2.90 7.26 -1.10
C ILE A 83 1.69 7.69 -1.92
N ARG A 84 0.99 6.70 -2.49
CA ARG A 84 -0.28 6.87 -3.19
C ARG A 84 -1.41 6.24 -2.39
N LEU A 85 -2.39 7.04 -2.03
CA LEU A 85 -3.60 6.63 -1.32
C LEU A 85 -4.77 6.62 -2.30
N VAL A 86 -5.35 5.46 -2.53
CA VAL A 86 -6.40 5.25 -3.54
C VAL A 86 -7.71 4.92 -2.86
N PHE A 87 -8.73 5.73 -3.13
CA PHE A 87 -10.04 5.67 -2.51
C PHE A 87 -11.09 5.19 -3.50
N HIS A 88 -12.00 4.35 -3.02
CA HIS A 88 -13.15 3.93 -3.82
C HIS A 88 -14.00 5.16 -4.21
N PRO A 89 -14.46 5.29 -5.46
CA PRO A 89 -15.13 6.51 -5.93
C PRO A 89 -16.46 6.78 -5.21
N VAL A 90 -17.23 5.73 -4.94
CA VAL A 90 -18.54 5.83 -4.28
C VAL A 90 -18.41 5.91 -2.76
N THR A 91 -17.82 4.90 -2.12
CA THR A 91 -17.73 4.85 -0.65
C THR A 91 -16.68 5.79 -0.06
N GLN A 92 -15.75 6.30 -0.87
CA GLN A 92 -14.63 7.15 -0.47
C GLN A 92 -13.76 6.56 0.64
N LEU A 93 -13.76 5.24 0.77
CA LEU A 93 -12.90 4.52 1.71
C LEU A 93 -11.56 4.20 1.04
N LEU A 94 -10.47 4.37 1.79
CA LEU A 94 -9.12 4.00 1.37
C LEU A 94 -9.09 2.49 1.06
N ARG A 95 -8.86 2.13 -0.21
CA ARG A 95 -8.96 0.73 -0.66
C ARG A 95 -7.62 0.13 -1.10
N LEU A 96 -6.64 0.98 -1.36
CA LEU A 96 -5.31 0.60 -1.82
C LEU A 96 -4.31 1.69 -1.39
N ILE A 97 -3.18 1.26 -0.88
CA ILE A 97 -2.02 2.11 -0.58
C ILE A 97 -0.88 1.60 -1.44
N GLU A 98 -0.23 2.46 -2.20
CA GLU A 98 0.98 2.13 -2.95
C GLU A 98 2.17 2.96 -2.47
N VAL A 99 3.35 2.36 -2.51
CA VAL A 99 4.63 3.05 -2.35
C VAL A 99 5.39 2.85 -3.66
N ASP A 100 5.53 3.92 -4.45
CA ASP A 100 6.14 3.91 -5.79
C ASP A 100 7.50 4.60 -5.86
N ASN A 101 7.92 5.29 -4.78
CA ASN A 101 9.27 5.83 -4.64
C ASN A 101 9.88 5.41 -3.30
N LEU A 102 10.70 4.36 -3.34
CA LEU A 102 11.36 3.80 -2.16
C LEU A 102 12.62 4.58 -1.75
N SER A 103 13.06 5.56 -2.54
CA SER A 103 14.28 6.34 -2.26
C SER A 103 14.11 7.36 -1.13
N GLN A 104 12.88 7.60 -0.65
CA GLN A 104 12.57 8.62 0.35
C GLN A 104 12.02 8.05 1.66
N ILE A 105 11.89 6.72 1.76
CA ILE A 105 11.15 6.07 2.84
C ILE A 105 11.89 4.84 3.36
N VAL A 106 11.87 4.67 4.68
CA VAL A 106 12.37 3.47 5.36
C VAL A 106 11.17 2.60 5.72
N LEU A 107 11.11 1.39 5.18
CA LEU A 107 10.01 0.46 5.41
C LEU A 107 10.42 -0.66 6.36
N LYS A 108 9.60 -0.87 7.39
CA LYS A 108 9.75 -1.96 8.34
C LYS A 108 8.64 -2.98 8.22
N TYR A 109 8.97 -4.25 8.41
CA TYR A 109 8.03 -5.34 8.58
C TYR A 109 8.43 -6.15 9.82
N LYS A 110 7.50 -6.33 10.78
CA LYS A 110 7.77 -6.97 12.07
C LYS A 110 9.01 -6.39 12.76
N ASP A 111 9.06 -5.06 12.87
CA ASP A 111 10.15 -4.26 13.47
C ASP A 111 11.52 -4.32 12.77
N LYS A 112 11.65 -5.08 11.69
CA LYS A 112 12.87 -5.19 10.88
C LYS A 112 12.79 -4.32 9.62
N THR A 113 13.83 -3.55 9.35
CA THR A 113 13.96 -2.75 8.13
C THR A 113 14.26 -3.64 6.92
N PHE A 114 13.41 -3.61 5.91
CA PHE A 114 13.64 -4.34 4.65
C PHE A 114 14.00 -3.42 3.48
N SER A 115 13.53 -2.16 3.51
CA SER A 115 13.82 -1.12 2.52
C SER A 115 14.27 0.16 3.22
N GLU A 116 15.31 0.79 2.68
CA GLU A 116 15.79 2.09 3.13
C GLU A 116 16.39 2.87 1.95
N PRO A 117 16.40 4.22 1.99
CA PRO A 117 17.00 5.04 0.95
C PRO A 117 18.43 4.62 0.61
N GLY A 118 18.74 4.54 -0.69
CA GLY A 118 20.07 4.17 -1.17
C GLY A 118 20.41 2.68 -1.09
N ALA A 119 19.55 1.84 -0.51
CA ALA A 119 19.69 0.39 -0.49
C ALA A 119 18.59 -0.28 -1.30
N GLU A 120 18.89 -0.62 -2.56
CA GLU A 120 17.93 -1.32 -3.42
C GLU A 120 17.51 -2.66 -2.80
N VAL A 121 16.20 -2.94 -2.85
CA VAL A 121 15.65 -4.20 -2.34
C VAL A 121 15.53 -5.19 -3.49
N SER A 122 16.24 -6.31 -3.38
CA SER A 122 16.13 -7.41 -4.33
C SER A 122 14.90 -8.27 -4.07
N MET A 123 14.47 -9.01 -5.08
CA MET A 123 13.38 -9.97 -4.97
C MET A 123 13.64 -11.09 -3.95
N ASP A 124 14.88 -11.58 -3.82
CA ASP A 124 15.25 -12.58 -2.80
C ASP A 124 15.17 -12.01 -1.38
N LYS A 125 15.58 -10.76 -1.17
CA LYS A 125 15.46 -10.09 0.13
C LYS A 125 13.99 -9.98 0.55
N VAL A 126 13.08 -9.74 -0.39
CA VAL A 126 11.65 -9.76 -0.09
C VAL A 126 11.18 -11.16 0.33
N ASP A 127 11.65 -12.23 -0.33
CA ASP A 127 11.30 -13.59 0.07
C ASP A 127 11.79 -13.94 1.48
N GLU A 128 12.98 -13.46 1.86
CA GLU A 128 13.52 -13.65 3.22
C GLU A 128 12.59 -13.03 4.27
N PHE A 129 12.03 -11.85 4.00
CA PHE A 129 11.19 -11.12 4.96
C PHE A 129 9.74 -11.64 5.02
N PHE A 130 9.16 -12.00 3.87
CA PHE A 130 7.73 -12.27 3.75
C PHE A 130 7.42 -13.76 3.47
N GLY A 131 8.45 -14.57 3.23
CA GLY A 131 8.34 -15.97 2.80
C GLY A 131 8.08 -16.07 1.30
N SER A 132 8.55 -17.15 0.67
CA SER A 132 8.38 -17.34 -0.77
C SER A 132 6.92 -17.54 -1.18
N THR A 133 6.52 -16.90 -2.28
CA THR A 133 5.23 -17.13 -2.93
C THR A 133 5.45 -17.96 -4.19
N HIS A 134 4.90 -19.18 -4.25
CA HIS A 134 4.99 -20.04 -5.43
C HIS A 134 3.87 -19.73 -6.46
N PRO A 135 4.21 -19.62 -7.76
CA PRO A 135 5.18 -18.68 -8.34
C PRO A 135 4.56 -17.29 -8.54
N GLY A 136 5.38 -16.24 -8.46
CA GLY A 136 4.97 -14.86 -8.75
C GLY A 136 4.32 -14.72 -10.14
N ALA A 137 3.37 -13.78 -10.27
CA ALA A 137 2.70 -13.52 -11.53
C ALA A 137 3.59 -12.67 -12.43
N TYR A 138 3.96 -13.20 -13.60
CA TYR A 138 4.71 -12.47 -14.61
C TYR A 138 3.78 -11.83 -15.64
N ASP A 139 3.90 -10.51 -15.80
CA ASP A 139 3.29 -9.78 -16.91
C ASP A 139 4.33 -9.59 -18.02
N ASP A 140 4.20 -10.38 -19.09
CA ASP A 140 5.11 -10.33 -20.25
C ASP A 140 4.98 -9.02 -21.05
N LYS A 141 3.83 -8.34 -21.00
CA LYS A 141 3.63 -7.07 -21.71
C LYS A 141 4.34 -5.93 -21.00
N GLN A 142 4.25 -5.92 -19.67
CA GLN A 142 4.88 -4.89 -18.85
C GLN A 142 6.32 -5.26 -18.45
N LYS A 143 6.74 -6.51 -18.70
CA LYS A 143 8.01 -7.09 -18.23
C LYS A 143 8.17 -6.93 -16.72
N ILE A 144 7.10 -7.12 -15.95
CA ILE A 144 7.09 -6.99 -14.49
C ILE A 144 6.76 -8.35 -13.86
N CYS A 145 7.56 -8.75 -12.88
CA CYS A 145 7.21 -9.83 -11.96
C CYS A 145 6.53 -9.24 -10.73
N VAL A 146 5.36 -9.79 -10.36
CA VAL A 146 4.63 -9.42 -9.16
C VAL A 146 4.64 -10.58 -8.17
N LYS A 147 5.15 -10.33 -6.97
CA LYS A 147 4.99 -11.23 -5.82
C LYS A 147 3.84 -10.74 -4.96
N SER A 148 2.95 -11.64 -4.57
CA SER A 148 1.72 -11.29 -3.85
C SER A 148 1.48 -12.24 -2.68
N TRP A 149 1.22 -11.63 -1.53
CA TRP A 149 0.70 -12.29 -0.33
C TRP A 149 -0.70 -11.76 -0.09
N ARG A 150 -1.39 -12.37 0.89
CA ARG A 150 -2.64 -11.82 1.37
C ARG A 150 -2.40 -10.39 1.89
N GLY A 151 -2.86 -9.40 1.13
CA GLY A 151 -2.91 -7.98 1.45
C GLY A 151 -1.63 -7.20 1.25
N LEU A 152 -0.68 -7.75 0.50
CA LEU A 152 0.58 -7.12 0.15
C LEU A 152 1.06 -7.63 -1.20
N SER A 153 1.57 -6.75 -2.05
CA SER A 153 2.29 -7.16 -3.25
C SER A 153 3.49 -6.28 -3.54
N PHE A 154 4.44 -6.82 -4.29
CA PHE A 154 5.68 -6.18 -4.69
C PHE A 154 5.90 -6.35 -6.19
N CYS A 155 6.25 -5.27 -6.88
CA CYS A 155 6.53 -5.25 -8.32
C CYS A 155 8.03 -5.13 -8.58
N PHE A 156 8.53 -5.98 -9.47
CA PHE A 156 9.92 -6.08 -9.87
C PHE A 156 10.01 -6.04 -11.39
N PRO A 157 10.43 -4.92 -12.00
CA PRO A 157 10.73 -4.87 -13.42
C PRO A 157 11.84 -5.85 -13.76
N THR A 158 11.67 -6.56 -14.87
CA THR A 158 12.60 -7.58 -15.36
C THR A 158 13.18 -7.12 -16.69
N ALA A 159 14.47 -7.35 -16.90
CA ALA A 159 15.07 -7.20 -18.23
C ALA A 159 14.49 -8.26 -19.19
N GLU A 160 14.55 -7.99 -20.49
CA GLU A 160 13.99 -8.84 -21.55
C GLU A 160 14.41 -10.32 -21.41
N SER A 161 13.44 -11.16 -21.02
CA SER A 161 13.21 -12.57 -21.40
C SER A 161 14.35 -13.61 -21.46
N ALA A 162 15.62 -13.30 -21.18
CA ALA A 162 16.71 -14.26 -21.27
C ALA A 162 16.72 -15.29 -20.11
N ASN A 163 16.05 -14.96 -18.99
CA ASN A 163 16.03 -15.76 -17.76
C ASN A 163 14.69 -16.50 -17.52
N VAL A 164 13.84 -16.58 -18.55
CA VAL A 164 12.50 -17.18 -18.47
C VAL A 164 12.57 -18.64 -18.92
N GLU A 165 12.98 -19.54 -18.03
CA GLU A 165 12.91 -20.98 -18.31
C GLU A 165 11.53 -21.54 -17.94
N VAL A 166 10.89 -22.20 -18.90
CA VAL A 166 9.68 -22.98 -18.64
C VAL A 166 10.10 -24.28 -17.96
N THR A 167 9.79 -24.46 -16.68
CA THR A 167 10.02 -25.74 -16.00
C THR A 167 9.07 -26.79 -16.59
N PRO A 168 9.56 -27.87 -17.22
CA PRO A 168 8.68 -28.93 -17.72
C PRO A 168 8.00 -29.63 -16.53
N GLY A 169 6.67 -29.65 -16.50
CA GLY A 169 5.88 -30.42 -15.52
C GLY A 169 4.93 -29.62 -14.60
N PHE A 170 4.95 -28.29 -14.64
CA PHE A 170 4.09 -27.42 -13.78
C PHE A 170 3.16 -26.50 -14.59
N GLY A 171 2.36 -27.06 -15.51
CA GLY A 171 1.33 -26.31 -16.24
C GLY A 171 1.86 -25.04 -16.94
N PRO A 172 1.01 -24.03 -17.24
CA PRO A 172 1.42 -22.81 -17.95
C PRO A 172 2.19 -21.80 -17.07
N LEU A 173 2.57 -22.15 -15.84
CA LEU A 173 3.26 -21.25 -14.93
C LEU A 173 4.76 -21.21 -15.28
N ARG A 174 5.21 -20.08 -15.83
CA ARG A 174 6.63 -19.83 -16.12
C ARG A 174 7.35 -19.49 -14.82
N SER A 175 8.29 -20.33 -14.40
CA SER A 175 9.16 -20.03 -13.26
C SER A 175 10.29 -19.11 -13.72
N LEU A 176 10.31 -17.88 -13.24
CA LEU A 176 11.45 -16.99 -13.46
C LEU A 176 12.59 -17.42 -12.53
N LYS A 177 13.76 -17.70 -13.11
CA LYS A 177 14.99 -17.95 -12.33
C LYS A 177 15.90 -16.75 -12.52
N PHE A 178 16.24 -16.08 -11.42
CA PHE A 178 17.25 -15.03 -11.43
C PHE A 178 18.48 -15.54 -10.69
N ASP A 179 19.67 -15.26 -11.23
CA ASP A 179 20.89 -15.43 -10.44
C ASP A 179 21.00 -14.29 -9.42
N SER A 180 21.83 -14.44 -8.39
CA SER A 180 21.97 -13.43 -7.33
C SER A 180 22.44 -12.06 -7.86
N ALA A 181 23.13 -12.01 -9.00
CA ALA A 181 23.66 -10.78 -9.59
C ALA A 181 22.62 -10.02 -10.44
N THR A 182 21.61 -10.72 -10.99
CA THR A 182 20.58 -10.21 -11.90
C THR A 182 19.21 -10.10 -11.24
N GLN A 183 19.14 -10.27 -9.91
CA GLN A 183 17.92 -10.15 -9.13
C GLN A 183 17.25 -8.78 -9.38
N PRO A 184 16.00 -8.76 -9.86
CA PRO A 184 15.31 -7.52 -10.17
C PRO A 184 15.04 -6.72 -8.90
N ARG A 185 14.94 -5.40 -9.06
CA ARG A 185 14.81 -4.46 -7.96
C ARG A 185 13.37 -4.07 -7.72
N LEU A 186 13.01 -3.93 -6.45
CA LEU A 186 11.70 -3.50 -6.05
C LEU A 186 11.45 -2.06 -6.51
N THR A 187 10.36 -1.84 -7.24
CA THR A 187 9.95 -0.48 -7.66
C THR A 187 8.61 -0.05 -7.10
N LYS A 188 7.75 -1.00 -6.72
CA LYS A 188 6.45 -0.69 -6.14
C LYS A 188 6.02 -1.70 -5.09
N MET A 189 5.50 -1.21 -3.99
CA MET A 189 4.76 -1.98 -2.99
C MET A 189 3.29 -1.56 -3.00
N SER A 190 2.38 -2.51 -2.80
CA SER A 190 0.94 -2.25 -2.67
C SER A 190 0.37 -2.97 -1.45
N ILE A 191 -0.48 -2.29 -0.68
CA ILE A 191 -1.22 -2.84 0.48
C ILE A 191 -2.71 -2.73 0.18
N PHE A 192 -3.44 -3.84 0.34
CA PHE A 192 -4.86 -3.96 0.00
C PHE A 192 -5.54 -5.03 0.87
N LYS A 193 -6.88 -5.13 0.82
CA LYS A 193 -7.64 -6.25 1.41
C LYS A 193 -7.78 -7.37 0.39
N GLY A 194 -7.68 -8.62 0.84
CA GLY A 194 -7.75 -9.81 -0.04
C GLY A 194 -6.42 -10.30 -0.61
N THR A 195 -6.46 -11.01 -1.74
CA THR A 195 -5.32 -11.83 -2.22
C THR A 195 -4.54 -11.22 -3.38
N ALA A 196 -5.12 -10.30 -4.14
CA ALA A 196 -4.43 -9.63 -5.25
C ALA A 196 -5.00 -8.24 -5.52
N VAL A 197 -4.15 -7.33 -6.02
CA VAL A 197 -4.56 -6.03 -6.55
C VAL A 197 -5.58 -6.22 -7.67
N GLY A 198 -6.68 -5.45 -7.63
CA GLY A 198 -7.77 -5.52 -8.62
C GLY A 198 -8.81 -6.61 -8.35
N LYS A 199 -8.52 -7.55 -7.44
CA LYS A 199 -9.49 -8.48 -6.83
C LYS A 199 -9.62 -8.18 -5.34
N ASN A 200 -9.62 -6.90 -5.00
CA ASN A 200 -9.62 -6.47 -3.62
C ASN A 200 -10.94 -6.88 -2.96
N GLU A 201 -10.84 -7.42 -1.75
CA GLU A 201 -12.01 -7.61 -0.90
C GLU A 201 -12.58 -6.24 -0.51
N GLU A 202 -13.89 -6.20 -0.24
CA GLU A 202 -14.54 -4.99 0.22
C GLU A 202 -13.90 -4.50 1.52
N VAL A 203 -13.64 -3.19 1.59
CA VAL A 203 -13.04 -2.57 2.76
C VAL A 203 -14.16 -1.92 3.57
N THR A 204 -14.18 -2.19 4.87
CA THR A 204 -15.12 -1.54 5.79
C THR A 204 -14.38 -0.51 6.62
N MET A 205 -15.09 0.54 7.04
CA MET A 205 -14.51 1.55 7.91
C MET A 205 -14.07 0.92 9.23
N PRO A 206 -12.78 1.05 9.63
CA PRO A 206 -12.28 0.45 10.87
C PRO A 206 -12.89 1.13 12.08
N LEU A 207 -12.99 0.42 13.21
CA LEU A 207 -13.56 0.99 14.45
C LEU A 207 -12.82 2.25 14.92
N SER A 208 -11.50 2.30 14.74
CA SER A 208 -10.68 3.49 15.04
C SER A 208 -11.12 4.75 14.28
N ALA A 209 -11.63 4.58 13.06
CA ALA A 209 -12.14 5.68 12.24
C ALA A 209 -13.50 6.23 12.72
N TYR A 210 -14.12 5.65 13.76
CA TYR A 210 -15.32 6.26 14.33
C TYR A 210 -14.99 7.29 15.42
N CYS A 211 -13.73 7.45 15.84
CA CYS A 211 -13.32 8.46 16.83
C CYS A 211 -14.18 8.45 18.12
N GLY A 212 -14.52 7.25 18.63
CA GLY A 212 -15.39 7.08 19.79
C GLY A 212 -16.89 7.16 19.51
N GLN A 213 -17.31 7.31 18.25
CA GLN A 213 -18.72 7.30 17.84
C GLN A 213 -19.22 5.88 17.60
N ASN A 214 -20.53 5.70 17.76
CA ASN A 214 -21.19 4.43 17.43
C ASN A 214 -21.30 4.26 15.91
N ARG A 215 -20.95 3.07 15.42
CA ARG A 215 -21.16 2.70 14.02
C ARG A 215 -22.59 2.23 13.81
N THR A 216 -23.35 2.85 12.92
CA THR A 216 -24.64 2.29 12.49
C THR A 216 -24.38 1.09 11.58
N ILE A 217 -24.90 -0.09 11.94
CA ILE A 217 -24.82 -1.32 11.16
C ILE A 217 -26.06 -1.45 10.25
N LEU A 218 -27.25 -1.22 10.81
CA LEU A 218 -28.51 -1.41 10.12
C LEU A 218 -29.54 -0.40 10.61
N VAL A 219 -30.31 0.14 9.67
CA VAL A 219 -31.53 0.90 9.95
C VAL A 219 -32.68 0.13 9.32
N SER A 220 -33.65 -0.30 10.12
CA SER A 220 -34.83 -1.01 9.65
C SER A 220 -36.11 -0.36 10.17
N CYS A 221 -37.22 -0.66 9.51
CA CYS A 221 -38.53 -0.15 9.93
C CYS A 221 -39.12 -1.09 11.00
N ALA A 222 -39.42 -0.56 12.18
CA ALA A 222 -40.27 -1.25 13.14
C ALA A 222 -41.71 -1.21 12.61
N ARG A 223 -42.36 -2.38 12.50
CA ARG A 223 -43.73 -2.49 11.98
C ARG A 223 -44.67 -3.14 12.98
N LYS A 224 -45.88 -2.60 13.10
CA LYS A 224 -46.99 -3.20 13.83
C LYS A 224 -48.22 -3.24 12.93
N ASN A 225 -48.81 -4.42 12.75
CA ASN A 225 -49.98 -4.65 11.89
C ASN A 225 -49.79 -4.09 10.46
N GLY A 226 -48.61 -4.31 9.87
CA GLY A 226 -48.27 -3.83 8.51
C GLY A 226 -47.92 -2.34 8.41
N LYS A 227 -48.22 -1.52 9.43
CA LYS A 227 -47.85 -0.09 9.46
C LYS A 227 -46.47 0.11 10.08
N ILE A 228 -45.71 1.05 9.52
CA ILE A 228 -44.44 1.50 10.10
C ILE A 228 -44.78 2.29 11.38
N THR A 229 -44.25 1.86 12.50
CA THR A 229 -44.45 2.48 13.82
C THR A 229 -43.18 3.10 14.39
N GLY A 230 -42.03 2.83 13.78
CA GLY A 230 -40.76 3.37 14.23
C GLY A 230 -39.60 2.92 13.35
N VAL A 231 -38.40 3.19 13.86
CA VAL A 231 -37.14 2.83 13.23
C VAL A 231 -36.32 2.07 14.26
N ASP A 232 -35.86 0.88 13.89
CA ASP A 232 -34.89 0.12 14.68
C ASP A 232 -33.50 0.43 14.10
N VAL A 233 -32.58 0.84 14.98
CA VAL A 233 -31.20 1.13 14.59
C VAL A 233 -30.27 0.20 15.36
N LEU A 234 -29.54 -0.63 14.62
CA LEU A 234 -28.49 -1.48 15.17
C LEU A 234 -27.18 -0.71 15.11
N PHE A 235 -26.54 -0.53 16.26
CA PHE A 235 -25.22 0.07 16.37
C PHE A 235 -24.17 -0.96 16.79
N GLN A 236 -22.94 -0.75 16.34
CA GLN A 236 -21.74 -1.34 16.93
C GLN A 236 -21.06 -0.26 17.76
N THR A 237 -20.90 -0.52 19.05
CA THR A 237 -20.15 0.33 19.98
C THR A 237 -18.68 -0.08 19.96
N GLN A 238 -17.80 0.88 20.23
CA GLN A 238 -16.35 0.65 20.33
C GLN A 238 -15.98 0.05 21.69
#